data_AF-A0A7D5MY88-F1
#
_entry.id   AF-A0A7D5MY88-F1
#
_cell.length_a   1.000
_cell.length_b   1.000
_cell.length_c   1.000
_cell.angle_alpha   90.00
_cell.angle_beta   90.00
_cell.angle_gamma   90.00
#
_symmetry.space_group_name_H-M   'P 1'
#
loop_
_entity.id
_entity.type
_entity.pdbx_description
1 polymer ?
#
loop_
_entity_poly.entity_id
_entity_poly.type
_entity_poly.pdbx_seq_one_letter_code
_entity_poly.pdbx_strand_id
1 'polypeptide(L)' 'MLGSLSPSIARADLGARGTFYRLRAGPLSSETQAAALCRSLSSRGTPCLIIRPGS' A
#
# COMPACT_ATOMS: atom_id res chain seq x y z
N MET A 1 -1.66 11.54 -2.62
CA MET A 1 -0.63 12.11 -1.74
C MET A 1 -0.27 11.06 -0.72
N LEU A 2 1.00 10.67 -0.64
CA LEU A 2 1.50 9.65 0.29
C LEU A 2 2.55 10.19 1.27
N GLY A 3 3.14 11.36 0.98
CA GLY A 3 4.27 11.90 1.74
C GLY A 3 3.98 12.31 3.18
N SER A 4 2.71 12.42 3.58
CA SER A 4 2.30 12.66 4.97
C SER A 4 2.11 11.37 5.79
N LEU A 5 2.23 10.20 5.15
CA LEU A 5 2.09 8.90 5.80
C LEU A 5 3.47 8.30 6.06
N SER A 6 3.58 7.48 7.10
CA SER A 6 4.85 6.79 7.37
C SER A 6 5.05 5.66 6.35
N PRO A 7 6.18 5.66 5.62
CA PRO A 7 6.48 4.59 4.68
C PRO A 7 6.95 3.35 5.44
N SER A 8 6.56 2.17 4.95
CA SER A 8 7.16 0.89 5.31
C SER A 8 7.33 0.04 4.07
N ILE A 9 8.44 -0.68 3.98
CA ILE A 9 8.72 -1.56 2.84
C ILE A 9 8.41 -3.00 3.23
N ALA A 10 7.46 -3.61 2.53
CA ALA A 10 7.17 -5.02 2.66
C ALA A 10 7.93 -5.81 1.59
N ARG A 11 8.87 -6.66 2.03
CA ARG A 11 9.57 -7.62 1.17
C ARG A 11 8.70 -8.87 1.00
N ALA A 12 8.61 -9.37 -0.23
CA ALA A 12 7.97 -10.63 -0.58
C ALA A 12 8.92 -11.43 -1.48
N ASP A 13 9.46 -12.53 -0.97
CA ASP A 13 10.27 -13.46 -1.77
C ASP A 13 9.35 -14.48 -2.44
N LEU A 14 9.36 -14.51 -3.78
CA LEU A 14 8.54 -15.42 -4.58
C LEU A 14 9.39 -16.52 -5.26
N GLY A 15 10.57 -16.82 -4.70
CA GLY A 15 11.45 -17.88 -5.17
C GLY A 15 11.96 -17.60 -6.59
N ALA A 16 11.69 -18.52 -7.52
CA ALA A 16 12.11 -18.38 -8.92
C ALA A 16 11.58 -17.11 -9.62
N ARG A 17 10.48 -16.52 -9.11
CA ARG A 17 9.91 -15.27 -9.63
C ARG A 17 10.64 -14.02 -9.13
N GLY A 18 11.55 -14.17 -8.17
CA GLY A 18 12.36 -13.11 -7.59
C GLY A 18 11.79 -12.53 -6.29
N THR A 19 12.53 -11.58 -5.72
CA THR A 19 12.11 -10.80 -4.55
C THR A 19 11.44 -9.50 -4.97
N PHE A 20 10.26 -9.25 -4.43
CA PHE A 20 9.46 -8.06 -4.67
C PHE A 20 9.44 -7.18 -3.42
N TYR A 21 9.39 -5.87 -3.63
CA TYR A 21 9.28 -4.88 -2.57
C TYR A 21 8.04 -4.03 -2.83
N ARG A 22 7.17 -3.91 -1.81
CA ARG A 22 5.98 -3.07 -1.87
C ARG A 22 6.11 -1.94 -0.87
N LEU A 23 5.92 -0.71 -1.35
CA LEU A 23 5.73 0.44 -0.48
C LEU A 23 4.34 0.36 0.16
N ARG A 24 4.31 0.38 1.48
CA ARG A 24 3.10 0.56 2.30
C ARG A 24 3.18 1.95 2.93
N ALA A 25 2.03 2.61 3.03
CA ALA A 25 1.91 3.93 3.61
C ALA A 25 0.74 3.93 4.60
N GLY A 26 1.04 4.25 5.85
CA GLY A 26 0.06 4.24 6.94
C GLY A 26 0.69 4.66 8.27
N PRO A 27 0.05 4.36 9.41
CA PRO A 27 -1.28 3.76 9.53
C PRO A 27 -2.38 4.70 9.04
N LEU A 28 -3.52 4.13 8.63
CA LEU A 28 -4.75 4.87 8.34
C LEU A 28 -5.79 4.49 9.39
N SER A 29 -6.60 5.44 9.83
CA SER A 29 -7.50 5.22 10.97
C SER A 29 -8.77 4.43 10.62
N SER A 30 -9.05 4.19 9.33
CA SER A 30 -10.17 3.35 8.90
C SER A 30 -10.00 2.80 7.49
N GLU A 31 -10.72 1.73 7.18
CA GLU A 31 -10.81 1.15 5.83
C GLU A 31 -11.39 2.16 4.83
N THR A 32 -12.33 3.01 5.25
CA THR A 32 -12.89 4.07 4.40
C THR A 32 -11.84 5.08 3.96
N GLN A 33 -10.92 5.49 4.85
CA GLN A 33 -9.82 6.39 4.49
C GLN A 33 -8.83 5.70 3.54
N ALA A 34 -8.52 4.42 3.76
CA ALA A 34 -7.71 3.64 2.83
C ALA A 34 -8.36 3.52 1.45
N ALA A 35 -9.66 3.29 1.38
CA ALA A 35 -10.41 3.24 0.12
C ALA A 35 -10.43 4.59 -0.60
N ALA A 36 -10.60 5.71 0.12
CA ALA A 36 -10.53 7.05 -0.46
C ALA A 36 -9.13 7.34 -1.05
N LEU A 37 -8.07 7.02 -0.30
CA LEU A 37 -6.70 7.17 -0.77
C LEU A 37 -6.41 6.31 -2.00
N CYS A 38 -6.80 5.03 -1.98
CA CYS A 38 -6.63 4.14 -3.12
C CYS A 38 -7.38 4.64 -4.35
N ARG A 39 -8.63 5.11 -4.23
CA ARG A 39 -9.35 5.70 -5.37
C ARG A 39 -8.61 6.89 -5.98
N SER A 40 -8.01 7.74 -5.14
CA SER A 40 -7.21 8.89 -5.60
C SER A 40 -5.91 8.48 -6.31
N LEU A 41 -5.31 7.35 -5.91
CA LEU A 41 -4.11 6.80 -6.55
C LEU A 41 -4.44 6.10 -7.87
N SER A 42 -5.51 5.28 -7.88
CA SER A 42 -5.96 4.57 -9.07
C SER A 42 -6.40 5.54 -10.18
N SER A 43 -7.05 6.66 -9.84
CA SER A 43 -7.41 7.69 -10.84
C SER A 43 -6.19 8.37 -11.48
N ARG A 44 -5.00 8.21 -10.89
CA ARG A 44 -3.71 8.67 -11.42
C ARG A 44 -2.88 7.54 -12.02
N GLY A 45 -3.49 6.36 -12.24
CA GLY A 45 -2.82 5.17 -12.79
C GLY A 45 -1.86 4.48 -11.83
N THR A 46 -1.87 4.82 -10.53
CA THR A 46 -1.04 4.16 -9.53
C THR A 46 -1.79 2.98 -8.92
N PRO A 47 -1.29 1.73 -9.05
CA PRO A 47 -1.90 0.56 -8.41
C PRO A 47 -1.94 0.73 -6.89
N CYS A 48 -3.06 0.37 -6.27
CA CYS A 48 -3.25 0.47 -4.83
C CYS A 48 -3.86 -0.82 -4.27
N LEU A 49 -3.35 -1.27 -3.12
CA LEU A 49 -3.82 -2.44 -2.40
C LEU A 49 -3.98 -2.08 -0.91
N ILE A 50 -5.19 -2.24 -0.39
CA ILE A 50 -5.46 -2.04 1.04
C ILE A 50 -4.97 -3.28 1.81
N ILE A 51 -4.21 -3.05 2.87
CA ILE A 51 -3.70 -4.09 3.76
C ILE A 51 -4.35 -3.90 5.14
N ARG A 52 -4.96 -4.96 5.69
CA ARG A 52 -5.55 -4.93 7.05
C ARG A 52 -4.50 -5.39 8.07
N PRO A 53 -4.52 -4.88 9.32
CA PRO A 53 -3.65 -5.39 10.38
C PRO A 53 -3.88 -6.89 10.59
N GLY A 54 -2.81 -7.69 10.62
CA GLY A 54 -2.87 -9.14 10.84
C GLY A 54 -2.97 -10.02 9.58
N SER A 55 -2.82 -9.46 8.37
CA SER A 55 -2.72 -10.19 7.10
C SER A 55 -1.30 -10.63 6.76
#